data_AF-X1P5J3-F1
#
_entry.id   AF-X1P5J3-F1
#
_cell.length_a   1.000
_cell.length_b   1.000
_cell.length_c   1.000
_cell.angle_alpha   90.00
_cell.angle_beta   90.00
_cell.angle_gamma   90.00
#
_symmetry.space_group_name_H-M   'P 1'
#
loop_
_entity.id
_entity.type
_entity.pdbx_description
1 polymer ?
#
loop_
_entity_poly.entity_id
_entity_poly.type
_entity_poly.pdbx_seq_one_letter_code
_entity_poly.pdbx_strand_id
1 'polypeptide(L)'
;GRKSIPGRTQGLLKDIARKLFNEFHPYFQYISSDPAVTSGASSTVQQYEKSKVFESLKALPNLGLDSVNYLKHPDRQEGAVVALFHELLGANILKGYFPLKTGYRQTYDLWTNYKIRKDQIGGKFSHLADSYGYIELPVVIEFKFQAEDILKDFEKDIKYFTDIDLIICWDLDESKLARQNVKAELIQSQDVLFFGSNYKLIWPGAYNLGTASEKPVISIRKFIQDLISS
;
A
#
# COMPACT_ATOMS: atom_id res chain seq x y z
N GLY A 1 -38.17 6.68 44.83
CA GLY A 1 -38.37 8.07 44.36
C GLY A 1 -37.55 8.31 43.12
N ARG A 2 -38.17 8.75 42.01
CA ARG A 2 -37.43 9.13 40.80
C ARG A 2 -36.63 10.40 41.10
N LYS A 3 -35.30 10.31 41.03
CA LYS A 3 -34.41 11.47 41.11
C LYS A 3 -34.56 12.24 39.80
N SER A 4 -35.43 13.25 39.76
CA SER A 4 -35.52 14.18 38.63
C SER A 4 -34.48 15.27 38.80
N ILE A 5 -33.79 15.61 37.72
CA ILE A 5 -32.86 16.74 37.69
C ILE A 5 -33.71 18.00 37.45
N PRO A 6 -33.57 19.05 38.29
CA PRO A 6 -34.27 20.32 38.07
C PRO A 6 -33.96 20.93 36.70
N GLY A 7 -34.97 21.48 36.03
CA GLY A 7 -34.87 21.92 34.62
C GLY A 7 -33.75 22.94 34.34
N ARG A 8 -33.41 23.79 35.31
CA ARG A 8 -32.30 24.76 35.19
C ARG A 8 -30.93 24.07 35.19
N THR A 9 -30.76 23.03 36.01
CA THR A 9 -29.56 22.19 36.04
C THR A 9 -29.45 21.34 34.77
N GLN A 10 -30.59 20.92 34.20
CA GLN A 10 -30.62 20.17 32.95
C GLN A 10 -30.10 20.98 31.75
N GLY A 11 -30.42 22.28 31.68
CA GLY A 11 -29.89 23.20 30.66
C GLY A 11 -28.37 23.32 30.75
N LEU A 12 -27.86 23.57 31.96
CA LEU A 12 -26.43 23.66 32.23
C LEU A 12 -25.69 22.37 31.85
N LEU A 13 -26.23 21.21 32.22
CA LEU A 13 -25.64 19.91 31.89
C LEU A 13 -25.67 19.65 30.37
N LYS A 14 -26.73 20.06 29.65
CA LYS A 14 -26.79 19.96 28.19
C LYS A 14 -25.74 20.85 27.51
N ASP A 15 -25.50 22.04 28.04
CA ASP A 15 -24.51 22.96 27.47
C ASP A 15 -23.07 22.48 27.76
N ILE A 16 -22.80 21.91 28.93
CA ILE A 16 -21.52 21.25 29.25
C ILE A 16 -21.32 20.04 28.33
N ALA A 17 -22.33 19.19 28.19
CA ALA A 17 -22.27 18.02 27.30
C ALA A 17 -22.05 18.44 25.84
N ARG A 18 -22.69 19.53 25.37
CA ARG A 18 -22.49 20.08 24.02
C ARG A 18 -21.06 20.60 23.83
N LYS A 19 -20.49 21.28 24.83
CA LYS A 19 -19.10 21.76 24.77
C LYS A 19 -18.11 20.60 24.70
N LEU A 20 -18.25 19.62 25.59
CA LEU A 20 -17.42 18.41 25.57
C LEU A 20 -17.56 17.67 24.23
N PHE A 21 -18.79 17.47 23.75
CA PHE A 21 -19.04 16.79 22.47
C PHE A 21 -18.41 17.54 21.29
N ASN A 22 -18.49 18.87 21.27
CA ASN A 22 -17.90 19.69 20.22
C ASN A 22 -16.36 19.70 20.27
N GLU A 23 -15.76 19.56 21.46
CA GLU A 23 -14.31 19.38 21.62
C GLU A 23 -13.81 18.08 20.98
N PHE A 24 -14.61 17.02 21.04
CA PHE A 24 -14.30 15.75 20.37
C PHE A 24 -14.66 15.73 18.88
N HIS A 25 -15.32 16.77 18.35
CA HIS A 25 -15.78 16.80 16.96
C HIS A 25 -14.64 16.67 15.92
N PRO A 26 -13.49 17.35 16.07
CA PRO A 26 -12.33 17.20 15.18
C PRO A 26 -11.70 15.81 15.22
N TYR A 27 -12.01 15.00 16.24
CA TYR A 27 -11.44 13.67 16.40
C TYR A 27 -12.34 12.58 15.80
N PHE A 28 -13.59 12.90 15.40
CA PHE A 28 -14.46 11.93 14.73
C PHE A 28 -13.89 11.41 13.41
N GLN A 29 -13.08 12.20 12.70
CA GLN A 29 -12.37 11.74 11.50
C GLN A 29 -11.43 10.56 11.75
N TYR A 30 -10.99 10.36 13.00
CA TYR A 30 -10.17 9.21 13.41
C TYR A 30 -11.00 8.05 13.97
N ILE A 31 -12.27 8.29 14.27
CA ILE A 31 -13.21 7.32 14.89
C ILE A 31 -14.21 6.77 13.87
N SER A 32 -14.46 7.46 12.75
CA SER A 32 -15.46 7.07 11.77
C SER A 32 -15.20 5.68 11.22
N SER A 33 -15.94 4.72 11.77
CA SER A 33 -16.29 3.45 11.16
C SER A 33 -16.95 3.71 9.81
N ASP A 34 -16.87 2.73 8.91
CA ASP A 34 -17.53 2.75 7.60
C ASP A 34 -18.98 3.30 7.70
N PRO A 35 -19.44 4.06 6.69
CA PRO A 35 -20.77 4.63 6.70
C PRO A 35 -21.81 3.52 6.94
N ALA A 36 -22.75 3.80 7.85
CA ALA A 36 -23.84 2.88 8.14
C ALA A 36 -24.63 2.59 6.85
N VAL A 37 -24.70 1.31 6.47
CA VAL A 37 -25.49 0.87 5.32
C VAL A 37 -26.97 1.15 5.64
N THR A 38 -27.56 2.13 4.96
CA THR A 38 -29.00 2.42 5.07
C THR A 38 -29.79 1.34 4.35
N SER A 39 -30.38 0.44 5.11
CA SER A 39 -31.22 -0.68 4.68
C SER A 39 -32.61 -0.24 4.19
N GLY A 40 -32.67 0.80 3.33
CA GLY A 40 -33.93 1.40 2.88
C GLY A 40 -34.15 1.47 1.36
N ALA A 41 -33.16 1.18 0.52
CA ALA A 41 -33.35 1.19 -0.93
C ALA A 41 -33.98 -0.13 -1.40
N SER A 42 -35.09 -0.03 -2.14
CA SER A 42 -35.73 -1.17 -2.84
C SER A 42 -34.68 -1.98 -3.62
N SER A 43 -34.77 -3.31 -3.55
CA SER A 43 -33.80 -4.25 -4.13
C SER A 43 -33.49 -3.96 -5.60
N THR A 44 -34.46 -3.46 -6.36
CA THR A 44 -34.31 -3.09 -7.77
C THR A 44 -33.40 -1.87 -7.99
N VAL A 45 -33.50 -0.84 -7.14
CA VAL A 45 -32.63 0.36 -7.24
C VAL A 45 -31.20 -0.02 -6.88
N GLN A 46 -31.02 -0.86 -5.85
CA GLN A 46 -29.71 -1.38 -5.50
C GLN A 46 -29.11 -2.26 -6.60
N GLN A 47 -29.92 -3.07 -7.29
CA GLN A 47 -29.47 -3.87 -8.43
C GLN A 47 -29.08 -3.00 -9.64
N TYR A 48 -29.82 -1.93 -9.91
CA TYR A 48 -29.50 -0.99 -10.99
C TYR A 48 -28.22 -0.19 -10.70
N GLU A 49 -28.02 0.26 -9.47
CA GLU A 49 -26.75 0.92 -9.09
C GLU A 49 -25.58 -0.08 -9.13
N LYS A 50 -25.79 -1.33 -8.70
CA LYS A 50 -24.79 -2.40 -8.87
C LYS A 50 -24.46 -2.61 -10.36
N SER A 51 -25.44 -2.68 -11.25
CA SER A 51 -25.18 -2.91 -12.67
C SER A 51 -24.35 -1.79 -13.29
N LYS A 52 -24.62 -0.52 -12.95
CA LYS A 52 -23.76 0.61 -13.38
C LYS A 52 -22.31 0.44 -12.93
N VAL A 53 -22.09 0.02 -11.69
CA VAL A 53 -20.74 -0.27 -11.17
C VAL A 53 -20.11 -1.42 -11.95
N PHE A 54 -20.84 -2.50 -12.23
CA PHE A 54 -20.30 -3.61 -13.03
C PHE A 54 -19.96 -3.18 -14.46
N GLU A 55 -20.72 -2.29 -15.09
CA GLU A 55 -20.40 -1.76 -16.41
C GLU A 55 -19.12 -0.90 -16.39
N SER A 56 -18.92 -0.07 -15.38
CA SER A 56 -17.66 0.68 -15.24
C SER A 56 -16.46 -0.25 -14.99
N LEU A 57 -16.64 -1.30 -14.18
CA LEU A 57 -15.59 -2.30 -13.93
C LEU A 57 -15.26 -3.13 -15.18
N LYS A 58 -16.25 -3.47 -16.02
CA LYS A 58 -16.02 -4.16 -17.29
C LYS A 58 -15.17 -3.33 -18.26
N ALA A 59 -15.33 -2.01 -18.23
CA ALA A 59 -14.58 -1.08 -19.08
C ALA A 59 -13.10 -0.94 -18.65
N LEU A 60 -12.73 -1.35 -17.44
CA LEU A 60 -11.33 -1.35 -17.02
C LEU A 60 -10.50 -2.32 -17.88
N PRO A 61 -9.23 -1.99 -18.18
CA PRO A 61 -8.34 -2.90 -18.88
C PRO A 61 -8.17 -4.22 -18.13
N ASN A 62 -8.07 -5.32 -18.86
CA ASN A 62 -7.75 -6.63 -18.28
C ASN A 62 -6.27 -6.68 -17.88
N LEU A 63 -5.97 -7.40 -16.80
CA LEU A 63 -4.60 -7.64 -16.32
C LEU A 63 -3.78 -8.47 -17.31
N GLY A 64 -4.42 -9.40 -18.02
CA GLY A 64 -3.78 -10.25 -19.03
C GLY A 64 -2.96 -11.41 -18.46
N LEU A 65 -3.19 -11.80 -17.21
CA LEU A 65 -2.57 -12.97 -16.58
C LEU A 65 -3.62 -14.02 -16.23
N ASP A 66 -3.57 -15.16 -16.91
CA ASP A 66 -4.48 -16.29 -16.66
C ASP A 66 -4.14 -17.08 -15.38
N SER A 67 -2.95 -16.86 -14.83
CA SER A 67 -2.43 -17.53 -13.64
C SER A 67 -2.92 -16.94 -12.31
N VAL A 68 -3.68 -15.84 -12.34
CA VAL A 68 -4.26 -15.19 -11.15
C VAL A 68 -5.74 -14.88 -11.37
N ASN A 69 -6.52 -14.76 -10.30
CA ASN A 69 -7.97 -14.52 -10.42
C ASN A 69 -8.33 -13.04 -10.46
N TYR A 70 -7.37 -12.14 -10.21
CA TYR A 70 -7.57 -10.71 -10.28
C TYR A 70 -7.58 -10.24 -11.75
N LEU A 71 -8.77 -9.95 -12.29
CA LEU A 71 -8.94 -9.81 -13.75
C LEU A 71 -8.60 -8.43 -14.33
N LYS A 72 -8.70 -7.36 -13.53
CA LYS A 72 -8.67 -5.97 -14.02
C LYS A 72 -7.48 -5.20 -13.48
N HIS A 73 -7.10 -4.12 -14.16
CA HIS A 73 -6.16 -3.16 -13.60
C HIS A 73 -6.76 -2.48 -12.35
N PRO A 74 -5.93 -2.17 -11.33
CA PRO A 74 -6.33 -1.35 -10.19
C PRO A 74 -6.86 0.02 -10.61
N ASP A 75 -7.94 0.47 -9.99
CA ASP A 75 -8.68 1.70 -10.31
C ASP A 75 -8.34 2.86 -9.35
N ARG A 76 -7.04 3.09 -9.13
CA ARG A 76 -6.50 4.08 -8.17
C ARG A 76 -6.65 3.70 -6.70
N GLN A 77 -7.01 2.46 -6.41
CA GLN A 77 -7.10 1.95 -5.04
C GLN A 77 -5.84 1.18 -4.65
N GLU A 78 -5.21 1.56 -3.54
CA GLU A 78 -4.04 0.86 -2.99
C GLU A 78 -4.39 -0.57 -2.57
N GLY A 79 -5.60 -0.79 -2.03
CA GLY A 79 -6.07 -2.14 -1.67
C GLY A 79 -6.10 -3.12 -2.84
N ALA A 80 -6.29 -2.64 -4.07
CA ALA A 80 -6.20 -3.46 -5.28
C ALA A 80 -4.73 -3.87 -5.58
N VAL A 81 -3.75 -3.00 -5.30
CA VAL A 81 -2.32 -3.32 -5.40
C VAL A 81 -1.94 -4.40 -4.38
N VAL A 82 -2.43 -4.27 -3.14
CA VAL A 82 -2.22 -5.27 -2.09
C VAL A 82 -2.79 -6.62 -2.50
N ALA A 83 -4.02 -6.64 -3.03
CA ALA A 83 -4.66 -7.87 -3.48
C ALA A 83 -3.88 -8.52 -4.62
N LEU A 84 -3.45 -7.75 -5.63
CA LEU A 84 -2.62 -8.25 -6.73
C LEU A 84 -1.29 -8.83 -6.26
N PHE A 85 -0.60 -8.16 -5.34
CA PHE A 85 0.63 -8.68 -4.77
C PHE A 85 0.42 -10.06 -4.13
N HIS A 86 -0.61 -10.22 -3.31
CA HIS A 86 -0.91 -11.51 -2.67
C HIS A 86 -1.37 -12.59 -3.65
N GLU A 87 -2.10 -12.23 -4.71
CA GLU A 87 -2.45 -13.15 -5.80
C GLU A 87 -1.21 -13.65 -6.54
N LEU A 88 -0.26 -12.74 -6.85
CA LEU A 88 1.01 -13.11 -7.49
C LEU A 88 1.88 -14.01 -6.59
N LEU A 89 1.86 -13.78 -5.27
CA LEU A 89 2.50 -14.68 -4.30
C LEU A 89 1.81 -16.05 -4.27
N GLY A 90 0.48 -16.07 -4.18
CA GLY A 90 -0.31 -17.30 -4.13
C GLY A 90 -0.16 -18.16 -5.40
N ALA A 91 0.01 -17.51 -6.55
CA ALA A 91 0.31 -18.16 -7.83
C ALA A 91 1.79 -18.57 -8.00
N ASN A 92 2.65 -18.32 -6.99
CA ASN A 92 4.08 -18.59 -7.02
C ASN A 92 4.83 -17.91 -8.19
N ILE A 93 4.30 -16.78 -8.66
CA ILE A 93 4.90 -15.94 -9.71
C ILE A 93 5.91 -15.00 -9.05
N LEU A 94 5.46 -14.29 -8.01
CA LEU A 94 6.31 -13.49 -7.14
C LEU A 94 6.80 -14.37 -5.99
N LYS A 95 8.07 -14.24 -5.60
CA LYS A 95 8.74 -15.23 -4.75
C LYS A 95 9.51 -14.60 -3.59
N GLY A 96 9.64 -15.39 -2.53
CA GLY A 96 10.48 -15.09 -1.38
C GLY A 96 9.85 -14.19 -0.33
N TYR A 97 8.61 -13.74 -0.51
CA TYR A 97 7.90 -12.95 0.49
C TYR A 97 7.00 -13.85 1.33
N PHE A 98 7.13 -13.79 2.66
CA PHE A 98 6.32 -14.50 3.63
C PHE A 98 5.62 -13.49 4.55
N PRO A 99 4.46 -12.93 4.10
CA PRO A 99 3.69 -11.96 4.87
C PRO A 99 3.41 -12.44 6.29
N LEU A 100 3.72 -11.61 7.29
CA LEU A 100 3.47 -11.92 8.70
C LEU A 100 2.26 -11.14 9.23
N LYS A 101 2.17 -9.84 8.87
CA LYS A 101 1.10 -8.97 9.36
C LYS A 101 0.85 -7.79 8.41
N THR A 102 -0.41 -7.59 8.04
CA THR A 102 -0.87 -6.39 7.36
C THR A 102 -1.30 -5.31 8.37
N GLY A 103 -0.86 -4.08 8.14
CA GLY A 103 -1.16 -2.93 8.97
C GLY A 103 -2.46 -2.26 8.55
N TYR A 104 -3.56 -2.50 9.25
CA TYR A 104 -4.74 -1.62 9.14
C TYR A 104 -4.57 -0.47 10.14
N ARG A 105 -4.43 0.77 9.66
CA ARG A 105 -4.17 1.99 10.48
C ARG A 105 -2.85 1.96 11.27
N GLN A 106 -1.87 1.19 10.82
CA GLN A 106 -0.52 1.18 11.40
C GLN A 106 0.41 2.07 10.58
N THR A 107 1.60 2.39 11.10
CA THR A 107 2.61 3.21 10.41
C THR A 107 3.08 2.60 9.09
N TYR A 108 3.10 1.26 9.00
CA TYR A 108 3.56 0.51 7.83
C TYR A 108 2.53 -0.52 7.38
N ASP A 109 2.45 -0.76 6.07
CA ASP A 109 1.36 -1.52 5.48
C ASP A 109 1.57 -3.04 5.60
N LEU A 110 2.81 -3.53 5.50
CA LEU A 110 3.10 -4.95 5.60
C LEU A 110 4.45 -5.26 6.24
N TRP A 111 4.42 -6.13 7.24
CA TRP A 111 5.59 -6.79 7.81
C TRP A 111 5.71 -8.19 7.22
N THR A 112 6.87 -8.50 6.65
CA THR A 112 7.12 -9.78 5.97
C THR A 112 8.49 -10.34 6.34
N ASN A 113 8.65 -11.66 6.31
CA ASN A 113 9.97 -12.27 6.25
C ASN A 113 10.32 -12.48 4.77
N TYR A 114 11.48 -12.00 4.33
CA TYR A 114 11.96 -12.25 2.98
C TYR A 114 12.96 -13.39 3.00
N LYS A 115 12.66 -14.50 2.31
CA LYS A 115 13.50 -15.68 2.20
C LYS A 115 13.57 -16.19 0.76
N ILE A 116 14.73 -16.04 0.12
CA ILE A 116 14.91 -16.37 -1.32
C ILE A 116 16.21 -17.12 -1.54
N ARG A 117 16.29 -17.98 -2.57
CA ARG A 117 17.56 -18.57 -2.98
C ARG A 117 18.40 -17.55 -3.74
N LYS A 118 19.72 -17.56 -3.50
CA LYS A 118 20.66 -16.59 -4.10
C LYS A 118 20.70 -16.60 -5.63
N ASP A 119 20.30 -17.70 -6.27
CA ASP A 119 20.24 -17.85 -7.73
C ASP A 119 19.00 -17.21 -8.36
N GLN A 120 18.05 -16.74 -7.55
CA GLN A 120 16.85 -16.05 -8.01
C GLN A 120 16.97 -14.52 -7.92
N ILE A 121 18.13 -14.01 -7.49
CA ILE A 121 18.37 -12.59 -7.29
C ILE A 121 19.68 -12.16 -7.96
N GLY A 122 19.98 -10.87 -7.89
CA GLY A 122 21.19 -10.28 -8.44
C GLY A 122 22.46 -10.73 -7.75
N GLY A 123 23.50 -10.99 -8.55
CA GLY A 123 24.78 -11.52 -8.08
C GLY A 123 25.48 -10.65 -7.03
N LYS A 124 25.20 -9.34 -6.96
CA LYS A 124 25.82 -8.46 -5.95
C LYS A 124 25.43 -8.83 -4.53
N PHE A 125 24.26 -9.44 -4.33
CA PHE A 125 23.77 -9.80 -2.99
C PHE A 125 24.04 -11.26 -2.62
N SER A 126 24.67 -12.04 -3.50
CA SER A 126 24.96 -13.46 -3.22
C SER A 126 25.81 -13.69 -1.97
N HIS A 127 26.57 -12.69 -1.53
CA HIS A 127 27.37 -12.73 -0.31
C HIS A 127 26.54 -12.67 0.99
N LEU A 128 25.28 -12.22 0.91
CA LEU A 128 24.34 -12.21 2.04
C LEU A 128 23.74 -13.59 2.32
N ALA A 129 23.98 -14.56 1.44
CA ALA A 129 23.40 -15.89 1.57
C ALA A 129 24.09 -16.71 2.67
N ASP A 130 23.31 -17.50 3.38
CA ASP A 130 23.78 -18.48 4.36
C ASP A 130 24.48 -19.68 3.69
N SER A 131 24.93 -20.63 4.52
CA SER A 131 25.58 -21.86 4.06
C SER A 131 24.67 -22.75 3.20
N TYR A 132 23.35 -22.57 3.26
CA TYR A 132 22.36 -23.29 2.47
C TYR A 132 21.99 -22.55 1.18
N GLY A 133 22.55 -21.36 0.94
CA GLY A 133 22.33 -20.55 -0.25
C GLY A 133 21.05 -19.71 -0.21
N TYR A 134 20.50 -19.47 0.98
CA TYR A 134 19.33 -18.62 1.20
C TYR A 134 19.73 -17.27 1.79
N ILE A 135 19.03 -16.23 1.37
CA ILE A 135 19.06 -14.91 2.01
C ILE A 135 17.77 -14.78 2.78
N GLU A 136 17.87 -14.46 4.08
CA GLU A 136 16.73 -14.30 4.96
C GLU A 136 16.84 -12.98 5.76
N LEU A 137 15.84 -12.11 5.64
CA LEU A 137 15.77 -10.85 6.38
C LEU A 137 14.33 -10.42 6.68
N PRO A 138 14.07 -9.76 7.82
CA PRO A 138 12.81 -9.04 8.02
C PRO A 138 12.74 -7.86 7.03
N VAL A 139 11.56 -7.64 6.46
CA VAL A 139 11.31 -6.59 5.48
C VAL A 139 10.00 -5.88 5.80
N VAL A 140 10.02 -4.56 5.75
CA VAL A 140 8.85 -3.71 5.80
C VAL A 140 8.52 -3.25 4.38
N ILE A 141 7.29 -3.56 3.96
CA ILE A 141 6.76 -3.22 2.65
C ILE A 141 5.73 -2.11 2.80
N GLU A 142 5.82 -1.16 1.90
CA GLU A 142 4.86 -0.08 1.73
C GLU A 142 4.15 -0.20 0.38
N PHE A 143 2.82 -0.11 0.38
CA PHE A 143 2.04 -0.15 -0.84
C PHE A 143 1.65 1.26 -1.27
N LYS A 144 1.63 1.48 -2.58
CA LYS A 144 1.04 2.68 -3.18
C LYS A 144 0.33 2.33 -4.46
N PHE A 145 -0.69 3.08 -4.85
CA PHE A 145 -1.17 3.00 -6.23
C PHE A 145 -0.12 3.61 -7.19
N GLN A 146 0.30 4.84 -6.94
CA GLN A 146 1.39 5.50 -7.65
C GLN A 146 2.61 5.66 -6.73
N ALA A 147 3.80 5.25 -7.17
CA ALA A 147 5.00 5.29 -6.32
C ALA A 147 5.29 6.71 -5.78
N GLU A 148 5.06 7.76 -6.57
CA GLU A 148 5.32 9.14 -6.17
C GLU A 148 4.48 9.63 -4.98
N ASP A 149 3.37 8.95 -4.65
CA ASP A 149 2.55 9.32 -3.49
C ASP A 149 3.29 9.08 -2.17
N ILE A 150 4.34 8.25 -2.16
CA ILE A 150 5.22 8.05 -1.01
C ILE A 150 5.88 9.35 -0.54
N LEU A 151 6.14 10.29 -1.46
CA LEU A 151 6.83 11.54 -1.15
C LEU A 151 6.02 12.40 -0.17
N LYS A 152 4.69 12.36 -0.28
CA LYS A 152 3.78 13.08 0.63
C LYS A 152 3.82 12.53 2.05
N ASP A 153 4.09 11.23 2.19
CA ASP A 153 4.15 10.56 3.50
C ASP A 153 5.45 10.90 4.23
N PHE A 154 6.56 11.03 3.47
CA PHE A 154 7.84 11.47 4.00
C PHE A 154 7.87 12.96 4.36
N GLU A 155 7.26 13.83 3.54
CA GLU A 155 7.17 15.26 3.85
C GLU A 155 6.40 15.59 5.14
N LYS A 156 5.50 14.69 5.56
CA LYS A 156 4.65 14.86 6.74
C LYS A 156 5.18 14.15 7.99
N ASP A 157 6.38 13.57 7.93
CA ASP A 157 6.96 12.73 8.99
C ASP A 157 6.01 11.60 9.45
N ILE A 158 5.13 11.12 8.56
CA ILE A 158 4.17 10.04 8.89
C ILE A 158 4.89 8.68 8.90
N LYS A 159 5.85 8.49 8.00
CA LYS A 159 6.62 7.26 7.86
C LYS A 159 8.10 7.58 7.87
N TYR A 160 8.88 6.80 8.64
CA TYR A 160 10.33 6.93 8.62
C TYR A 160 10.88 6.24 7.39
N PHE A 161 11.51 7.03 6.51
CA PHE A 161 12.12 6.56 5.28
C PHE A 161 13.10 5.39 5.50
N THR A 162 13.80 5.36 6.64
CA THR A 162 14.74 4.30 7.02
C THR A 162 14.07 2.96 7.27
N ASP A 163 12.80 2.97 7.66
CA ASP A 163 12.12 1.76 8.13
C ASP A 163 11.42 1.01 6.98
N ILE A 164 11.26 1.65 5.82
CA ILE A 164 10.66 1.01 4.63
C ILE A 164 11.77 0.39 3.80
N ASP A 165 11.73 -0.92 3.58
CA ASP A 165 12.75 -1.63 2.83
C ASP A 165 12.41 -1.75 1.33
N LEU A 166 11.11 -1.84 1.02
CA LEU A 166 10.60 -2.08 -0.33
C LEU A 166 9.28 -1.34 -0.56
N ILE A 167 9.16 -0.70 -1.72
CA ILE A 167 7.91 -0.10 -2.17
C ILE A 167 7.28 -1.00 -3.23
N ILE A 168 5.99 -1.27 -3.10
CA ILE A 168 5.23 -1.99 -4.11
C ILE A 168 4.13 -1.07 -4.62
N CYS A 169 4.13 -0.83 -5.93
CA CYS A 169 3.13 0.02 -6.54
C CYS A 169 2.49 -0.61 -7.77
N TRP A 170 1.33 -0.07 -8.17
CA TRP A 170 0.80 -0.41 -9.48
C TRP A 170 1.71 0.17 -10.57
N ASP A 171 2.00 1.47 -10.50
CA ASP A 171 2.81 2.17 -11.49
C ASP A 171 3.57 3.36 -10.86
N LEU A 172 4.41 4.01 -11.65
CA LEU A 172 5.12 5.22 -11.25
C LEU A 172 5.17 6.27 -12.38
N ASP A 173 5.24 7.54 -12.00
CA ASP A 173 5.47 8.65 -12.92
C ASP A 173 6.84 9.28 -12.66
N GLU A 174 7.81 8.94 -13.52
CA GLU A 174 9.19 9.45 -13.44
C GLU A 174 9.26 10.99 -13.46
N SER A 175 8.36 11.63 -14.22
CA SER A 175 8.35 13.10 -14.33
C SER A 175 7.89 13.76 -13.02
N LYS A 176 6.95 13.16 -12.30
CA LYS A 176 6.53 13.66 -11.00
C LYS A 176 7.59 13.44 -9.92
N LEU A 177 8.25 12.28 -9.93
CA LEU A 177 9.38 12.00 -9.04
C LEU A 177 10.53 13.00 -9.27
N ALA A 178 10.88 13.24 -10.54
CA ALA A 178 11.94 14.16 -10.92
C ALA A 178 11.67 15.61 -10.47
N ARG A 179 10.40 16.06 -10.47
CA ARG A 179 10.02 17.39 -9.93
C ARG A 179 10.32 17.55 -8.45
N GLN A 180 10.43 16.44 -7.72
CA GLN A 180 10.80 16.40 -6.30
C GLN A 180 12.27 15.98 -6.10
N ASN A 181 13.09 16.06 -7.14
CA ASN A 181 14.50 15.65 -7.16
C ASN A 181 14.75 14.17 -6.85
N VAL A 182 13.72 13.32 -6.97
CA VAL A 182 13.85 11.87 -6.83
C VAL A 182 13.99 11.25 -8.21
N LYS A 183 15.06 10.49 -8.43
CA LYS A 183 15.25 9.77 -9.69
C LYS A 183 14.61 8.40 -9.60
N ALA A 184 13.90 8.00 -10.65
CA ALA A 184 13.53 6.62 -10.87
C ALA A 184 14.44 6.02 -11.93
N GLU A 185 15.09 4.90 -11.63
CA GLU A 185 15.95 4.19 -12.57
C GLU A 185 15.53 2.73 -12.63
N LEU A 186 15.61 2.13 -13.83
CA LEU A 186 15.46 0.69 -13.97
C LEU A 186 16.60 -0.01 -13.23
N ILE A 187 16.24 -1.04 -12.44
CA ILE A 187 17.22 -1.82 -11.71
C ILE A 187 17.87 -2.84 -12.66
N GLN A 188 19.20 -2.96 -12.60
CA GLN A 188 19.91 -3.95 -13.38
C GLN A 188 19.79 -5.32 -12.71
N SER A 189 19.81 -6.42 -13.48
CA SER A 189 19.57 -7.77 -12.93
C SER A 189 20.53 -8.13 -11.78
N GLN A 190 21.80 -7.71 -11.85
CA GLN A 190 22.78 -7.91 -10.78
C GLN A 190 22.48 -7.14 -9.49
N ASP A 191 21.64 -6.11 -9.56
CA ASP A 191 21.28 -5.18 -8.47
C ASP A 191 19.92 -5.51 -7.84
N VAL A 192 19.25 -6.59 -8.25
CA VAL A 192 17.98 -7.01 -7.66
C VAL A 192 18.24 -7.79 -6.37
N LEU A 193 17.91 -7.23 -5.20
CA LEU A 193 17.83 -8.00 -3.94
C LEU A 193 16.45 -8.64 -3.76
N PHE A 194 15.40 -7.87 -4.02
CA PHE A 194 14.02 -8.26 -3.84
C PHE A 194 13.43 -8.74 -5.16
N PHE A 195 13.14 -10.04 -5.25
CA PHE A 195 12.61 -10.70 -6.44
C PHE A 195 11.41 -9.94 -7.03
N GLY A 196 11.48 -9.61 -8.32
CA GLY A 196 10.46 -8.84 -9.03
C GLY A 196 10.64 -7.32 -8.99
N SER A 197 11.61 -6.79 -8.24
CA SER A 197 11.96 -5.37 -8.31
C SER A 197 12.44 -5.02 -9.70
N ASN A 198 11.93 -3.91 -10.22
CA ASN A 198 12.19 -3.45 -11.58
C ASN A 198 12.64 -1.98 -11.63
N TYR A 199 12.43 -1.22 -10.56
CA TYR A 199 12.96 0.13 -10.40
C TYR A 199 13.70 0.28 -9.07
N LYS A 200 14.51 1.32 -9.00
CA LYS A 200 14.99 1.93 -7.77
C LYS A 200 14.69 3.43 -7.78
N LEU A 201 14.24 3.94 -6.64
CA LEU A 201 14.10 5.37 -6.40
C LEU A 201 15.33 5.88 -5.67
N ILE A 202 15.90 6.99 -6.12
CA ILE A 202 17.15 7.57 -5.59
C ILE A 202 16.87 9.00 -5.15
N TRP A 203 16.99 9.25 -3.85
CA TRP A 203 16.90 10.57 -3.25
C TRP A 203 18.27 11.28 -3.30
N PRO A 204 18.28 12.62 -3.39
CA PRO A 204 19.54 13.37 -3.45
C PRO A 204 20.28 13.25 -2.10
N GLY A 205 21.61 13.14 -2.15
CA GLY A 205 22.46 12.93 -0.95
C GLY A 205 22.39 14.02 0.13
N ALA A 206 21.72 15.15 -0.13
CA ALA A 206 21.54 16.25 0.81
C ALA A 206 20.74 15.87 2.07
N TYR A 207 20.04 14.74 2.08
CA TYR A 207 19.26 14.27 3.23
C TYR A 207 20.07 13.49 4.29
N ASN A 208 21.40 13.36 4.16
CA ASN A 208 22.26 12.56 5.08
C ASN A 208 21.79 11.10 5.27
N LEU A 209 21.16 10.51 4.25
CA LEU A 209 20.51 9.19 4.34
C LEU A 209 21.46 8.01 4.08
N GLY A 210 22.74 8.23 3.75
CA GLY A 210 23.69 7.15 3.45
C GLY A 210 23.17 6.18 2.38
N THR A 211 23.33 4.87 2.59
CA THR A 211 22.78 3.80 1.72
C THR A 211 21.25 3.70 1.75
N ALA A 212 20.57 4.35 2.71
CA ALA A 212 19.12 4.38 2.74
C ALA A 212 18.54 5.26 1.62
N SER A 213 19.35 6.14 1.01
CA SER A 213 18.95 7.06 -0.07
C SER A 213 18.36 6.39 -1.30
N GLU A 214 18.49 5.06 -1.43
CA GLU A 214 17.87 4.28 -2.47
C GLU A 214 16.76 3.38 -1.91
N LYS A 215 15.62 3.31 -2.60
CA LYS A 215 14.54 2.37 -2.30
C LYS A 215 14.22 1.52 -3.52
N PRO A 216 14.33 0.18 -3.43
CA PRO A 216 13.87 -0.70 -4.49
C PRO A 216 12.35 -0.61 -4.61
N VAL A 217 11.86 -0.79 -5.84
CA VAL A 217 10.44 -0.72 -6.16
C VAL A 217 10.04 -1.88 -7.06
N ILE A 218 8.90 -2.49 -6.73
CA ILE A 218 8.15 -3.36 -7.63
C ILE A 218 7.00 -2.55 -8.20
N SER A 219 7.13 -2.10 -9.45
CA SER A 219 5.97 -1.73 -10.27
C SER A 219 5.31 -3.01 -10.76
N ILE A 220 4.16 -3.36 -10.18
CA ILE A 220 3.40 -4.56 -10.56
C ILE A 220 3.03 -4.50 -12.04
N ARG A 221 2.62 -3.34 -12.56
CA ARG A 221 2.28 -3.20 -13.98
C ARG A 221 3.44 -3.58 -14.88
N LYS A 222 4.63 -3.02 -14.64
CA LYS A 222 5.82 -3.37 -15.42
C LYS A 222 6.20 -4.83 -15.25
N PHE A 223 6.18 -5.35 -14.03
CA PHE A 223 6.52 -6.75 -13.75
C PHE A 223 5.64 -7.72 -14.53
N ILE A 224 4.33 -7.46 -14.59
CA ILE A 224 3.37 -8.26 -15.37
C ILE A 224 3.63 -8.12 -16.87
N GLN A 225 3.90 -6.92 -17.36
CA GLN A 225 4.21 -6.70 -18.78
C GLN A 225 5.47 -7.45 -19.21
N ASP A 226 6.51 -7.43 -18.38
CA ASP A 226 7.77 -8.15 -18.62
C ASP A 226 7.53 -9.67 -18.61
N LEU A 227 6.65 -10.18 -17.71
CA LEU A 227 6.28 -11.60 -17.65
C LEU A 227 5.46 -12.06 -18.87
N ILE A 228 4.58 -11.23 -19.40
CA ILE A 228 3.79 -11.56 -20.60
C ILE A 228 4.67 -11.51 -21.86
N SER A 229 5.73 -10.70 -21.84
CA SER A 229 6.63 -10.51 -22.98
C SER A 229 7.77 -11.53 -23.05
N SER A 230 7.99 -12.32 -21.99
CA SER A 230 9.04 -13.35 -21.88
C SER A 230 8.57 -14.72 -22.35
#